data_AF-A0A952ASQ1-F1
#
_entry.id   AF-A0A952ASQ1-F1
#
_cell.length_a   1.000
_cell.length_b   1.000
_cell.length_c   1.000
_cell.angle_alpha   90.00
_cell.angle_beta   90.00
_cell.angle_gamma   90.00
#
_symmetry.space_group_name_H-M   'P 1'
#
loop_
_entity.id
_entity.type
_entity.pdbx_description
1 polymer ?
#
loop_
_entity_poly.entity_id
_entity_poly.type
_entity_poly.pdbx_seq_one_letter_code
_entity_poly.pdbx_strand_id
1 'polypeptide(L)'
;WQRKCLDILDYMERNKIGSLIEEGVPSNVAIVHRHGWTGDTHVDAGIVFSPGGDYVIVEIMYKPNWLEWELSAPLIADVSRAAYNYFNFDAPFLGESSAANN
;
A
#
# COMPACT_ATOMS: atom_id res chain seq x y z
N TRP A 1 21.71 15.34 -8.92
CA TRP A 1 20.50 14.59 -9.34
C TRP A 1 20.07 13.62 -8.24
N GLN A 2 20.97 12.77 -7.70
CA GLN A 2 20.68 11.84 -6.59
C GLN A 2 20.01 12.50 -5.37
N ARG A 3 20.52 13.65 -4.92
CA ARG A 3 19.94 14.35 -3.76
C ARG A 3 18.47 14.71 -3.94
N LYS A 4 18.06 15.17 -5.14
CA LYS A 4 16.66 15.48 -5.44
C LYS A 4 15.75 14.25 -5.43
N CYS A 5 16.26 13.09 -5.87
CA CYS A 5 15.51 11.84 -5.82
C CYS A 5 15.29 11.40 -4.37
N LEU A 6 16.33 11.50 -3.53
CA LEU A 6 16.22 11.20 -2.10
C LEU A 6 15.28 12.16 -1.39
N ASP A 7 15.30 13.45 -1.74
CA ASP A 7 14.37 14.43 -1.18
C ASP A 7 12.91 14.05 -1.51
N ILE A 8 12.61 13.62 -2.74
CA ILE A 8 11.26 13.16 -3.14
C ILE A 8 10.83 11.95 -2.30
N LEU A 9 11.72 10.97 -2.11
CA LEU A 9 11.42 9.79 -1.30
C LEU A 9 11.16 10.18 0.16
N ASP A 10 12.00 11.03 0.75
CA ASP A 10 11.80 11.53 2.13
C ASP A 10 10.46 12.27 2.29
N TYR A 11 10.03 13.05 1.29
CA TYR A 11 8.70 13.67 1.30
C TYR A 11 7.57 12.66 1.20
N MET A 12 7.69 11.66 0.32
CA MET A 12 6.67 10.62 0.13
C MET A 12 6.58 9.66 1.33
N GLU A 13 7.67 9.40 2.03
CA GLU A 13 7.69 8.52 3.22
C GLU A 13 6.85 9.07 4.36
N ARG A 14 6.79 10.41 4.48
CA ARG A 14 6.02 11.13 5.51
C ARG A 14 4.52 11.15 5.23
N ASN A 15 4.11 10.72 4.04
CA ASN A 15 2.70 10.52 3.75
C ASN A 15 2.24 9.26 4.49
N LYS A 16 1.44 9.43 5.55
CA LYS A 16 0.93 8.35 6.39
C LYS A 16 -0.57 8.52 6.59
N ILE A 17 -1.33 7.56 6.13
CA ILE A 17 -2.78 7.45 6.32
C ILE A 17 -3.17 6.22 7.15
N GLY A 18 -2.27 5.24 7.30
CA GLY A 18 -2.54 3.99 8.03
C GLY A 18 -3.60 3.10 7.36
N SER A 19 -3.79 3.22 6.05
CA SER A 19 -4.72 2.43 5.23
C SER A 19 -4.10 2.15 3.85
N LEU A 20 -4.86 1.51 2.95
CA LEU A 20 -4.40 1.11 1.62
C LEU A 20 -3.13 0.24 1.72
N ILE A 21 -2.06 0.57 1.01
CA ILE A 21 -0.81 -0.22 1.01
C ILE A 21 -0.26 -0.36 2.44
N GLU A 22 -0.35 0.69 3.27
CA GLU A 22 0.22 0.70 4.63
C GLU A 22 -0.38 -0.39 5.53
N GLU A 23 -1.66 -0.68 5.37
CA GLU A 23 -2.36 -1.69 6.19
C GLU A 23 -1.99 -3.13 5.78
N GLY A 24 -1.49 -3.31 4.56
CA GLY A 24 -0.97 -4.57 4.06
C GLY A 24 0.45 -4.90 4.51
N VAL A 25 1.14 -4.00 5.21
CA VAL A 25 2.58 -4.09 5.50
C VAL A 25 2.83 -3.85 7.00
N PRO A 26 3.78 -4.55 7.65
CA PRO A 26 4.14 -4.27 9.04
C PRO A 26 4.54 -2.81 9.28
N SER A 27 4.10 -2.21 10.38
CA SER A 27 4.32 -0.79 10.67
C SER A 27 5.79 -0.37 10.85
N ASN A 28 6.69 -1.33 11.06
CA ASN A 28 8.14 -1.11 11.15
C ASN A 28 8.85 -1.20 9.78
N VAL A 29 8.14 -1.51 8.70
CA VAL A 29 8.67 -1.52 7.33
C VAL A 29 8.46 -0.15 6.71
N ALA A 30 9.52 0.41 6.14
CA ALA A 30 9.44 1.71 5.51
C ALA A 30 8.69 1.63 4.17
N ILE A 31 7.75 2.55 3.99
CA ILE A 31 6.90 2.67 2.79
C ILE A 31 6.94 4.12 2.32
N VAL A 32 7.21 4.28 1.04
CA VAL A 32 7.24 5.56 0.33
C VAL A 32 6.12 5.53 -0.70
N HIS A 33 5.04 6.27 -0.47
CA HIS A 33 3.85 6.12 -1.31
C HIS A 33 3.04 7.40 -1.48
N ARG A 34 2.16 7.37 -2.48
CA ARG A 34 1.19 8.43 -2.75
C ARG A 34 -0.15 7.80 -3.11
N HIS A 35 -1.13 8.12 -2.28
CA HIS A 35 -2.52 7.75 -2.50
C HIS A 35 -3.33 8.91 -3.13
N GLY A 36 -4.46 8.55 -3.72
CA GLY A 36 -5.46 9.48 -4.24
C GLY A 36 -6.82 8.81 -4.41
N TRP A 37 -7.90 9.59 -4.31
CA TRP A 37 -9.26 9.08 -4.46
C TRP A 37 -10.20 10.11 -5.09
N THR A 38 -11.13 9.61 -5.89
CA THR A 38 -12.37 10.25 -6.36
C THR A 38 -13.56 9.40 -5.90
N GLY A 39 -14.79 9.81 -6.20
CA GLY A 39 -15.98 9.03 -5.81
C GLY A 39 -16.04 7.62 -6.43
N ASP A 40 -15.38 7.38 -7.56
CA ASP A 40 -15.44 6.13 -8.32
C ASP A 40 -14.08 5.42 -8.46
N THR A 41 -12.98 6.06 -8.06
CA THR A 41 -11.62 5.59 -8.29
C THR A 41 -10.72 5.83 -7.10
N HIS A 42 -10.11 4.77 -6.55
CA HIS A 42 -9.10 4.85 -5.49
C HIS A 42 -7.77 4.29 -5.99
N VAL A 43 -6.67 4.94 -5.62
CA VAL A 43 -5.32 4.59 -6.07
C VAL A 43 -4.32 4.74 -4.93
N ASP A 44 -3.36 3.83 -4.88
CA ASP A 44 -2.14 3.97 -4.10
C ASP A 44 -0.94 3.42 -4.87
N ALA A 45 0.17 4.14 -4.83
CA ALA A 45 1.39 3.80 -5.55
C ALA A 45 2.60 4.06 -4.66
N GLY A 46 3.46 3.06 -4.50
CA GLY A 46 4.60 3.18 -3.60
C GLY A 46 5.72 2.18 -3.79
N ILE A 47 6.77 2.42 -3.02
CA ILE A 47 7.93 1.55 -2.83
C ILE A 47 7.86 1.02 -1.40
N VAL A 48 7.96 -0.29 -1.25
CA VAL A 48 8.03 -0.96 0.05
C VAL A 48 9.44 -1.50 0.25
N PHE A 49 10.10 -1.04 1.31
CA PHE A 49 11.47 -1.44 1.66
C PHE A 49 11.45 -2.69 2.56
N SER A 50 11.11 -3.84 1.98
CA SER A 50 10.88 -5.07 2.74
C SER A 50 12.18 -5.85 3.03
N PRO A 51 12.28 -6.58 4.15
CA PRO A 51 13.48 -7.38 4.47
C PRO A 51 13.85 -8.42 3.41
N GLY A 52 12.85 -9.02 2.76
CA GLY A 52 13.01 -10.00 1.69
C GLY A 52 13.28 -9.41 0.30
N GLY A 53 13.25 -8.09 0.17
CA GLY A 53 13.52 -7.37 -1.08
C GLY A 53 12.62 -6.16 -1.26
N ASP A 54 13.19 -5.06 -1.76
CA ASP A 54 12.43 -3.86 -2.09
C ASP A 54 11.58 -4.09 -3.34
N TYR A 55 10.34 -3.58 -3.32
CA TYR A 55 9.45 -3.69 -4.47
C TYR A 55 8.62 -2.43 -4.69
N VAL A 56 8.18 -2.25 -5.93
CA VAL A 56 7.24 -1.21 -6.34
C VAL A 56 5.88 -1.84 -6.52
N ILE A 57 4.84 -1.20 -5.99
CA ILE A 57 3.45 -1.61 -6.13
C ILE A 57 2.59 -0.41 -6.51
N VAL A 58 1.67 -0.62 -7.45
CA VAL A 58 0.72 0.38 -7.93
C VAL A 58 -0.64 -0.29 -8.06
N GLU A 59 -1.60 0.21 -7.31
CA GLU A 59 -2.94 -0.35 -7.21
C GLU A 59 -3.96 0.71 -7.58
N ILE A 60 -4.86 0.36 -8.49
CA ILE A 60 -5.93 1.24 -8.95
C ILE A 60 -7.21 0.43 -8.96
N MET A 61 -8.19 0.91 -8.21
CA MET A 61 -9.54 0.34 -8.16
C MET A 61 -10.53 1.32 -8.76
N TYR A 62 -11.42 0.81 -9.59
CA TYR A 62 -12.49 1.58 -10.21
C TYR A 62 -13.82 0.82 -10.09
N LYS A 63 -14.89 1.54 -9.74
CA LYS A 63 -16.26 1.03 -9.79
C LYS A 63 -17.20 2.12 -10.30
N PRO A 64 -18.10 1.84 -11.26
CA PRO A 64 -19.04 2.82 -11.77
C PRO A 64 -19.88 3.48 -10.65
N ASN A 65 -20.10 4.79 -10.80
CA ASN A 65 -20.86 5.67 -9.90
C ASN A 65 -20.22 5.95 -8.54
N TRP A 66 -20.03 4.91 -7.73
CA TRP A 66 -19.49 5.04 -6.38
C TRP A 66 -18.68 3.81 -6.00
N LEU A 67 -17.45 4.04 -5.56
CA LEU A 67 -16.56 3.05 -4.99
C LEU A 67 -16.53 3.24 -3.47
N GLU A 68 -17.11 2.31 -2.73
CA GLU A 68 -17.13 2.36 -1.27
C GLU A 68 -15.71 2.22 -0.73
N TRP A 69 -15.35 3.08 0.22
CA TRP A 69 -14.04 3.04 0.86
C TRP A 69 -13.84 1.72 1.61
N GLU A 70 -14.90 1.26 2.27
CA GLU A 70 -14.96 -0.01 3.01
C GLU A 70 -14.81 -1.23 2.09
N LEU A 71 -15.03 -1.09 0.79
CA LEU A 71 -14.77 -2.17 -0.17
C LEU A 71 -13.34 -2.11 -0.70
N SER A 72 -12.92 -0.91 -1.12
CA SER A 72 -11.68 -0.72 -1.88
C SER A 72 -10.44 -0.65 -1.02
N ALA A 73 -10.47 0.06 0.10
CA ALA A 73 -9.28 0.22 0.93
C ALA A 73 -8.81 -1.12 1.55
N PRO A 74 -9.72 -1.96 2.08
CA PRO A 74 -9.36 -3.30 2.53
C PRO A 74 -8.84 -4.20 1.41
N LEU A 75 -9.39 -4.10 0.18
CA LEU A 75 -8.91 -4.92 -0.93
C LEU A 75 -7.50 -4.52 -1.35
N ILE A 76 -7.20 -3.21 -1.39
CA ILE A 76 -5.84 -2.70 -1.63
C ILE A 76 -4.89 -3.19 -0.53
N ALA A 77 -5.31 -3.13 0.75
CA ALA A 77 -4.52 -3.65 1.86
C ALA A 77 -4.22 -5.16 1.73
N ASP A 78 -5.21 -5.96 1.32
CA ASP A 78 -5.07 -7.40 1.16
C ASP A 78 -4.16 -7.78 -0.02
N VAL A 79 -4.22 -7.04 -1.13
CA VAL A 79 -3.31 -7.20 -2.27
C VAL A 79 -1.89 -6.79 -1.89
N SER A 80 -1.71 -5.66 -1.21
CA SER A 80 -0.44 -5.21 -0.65
C SER A 80 0.17 -6.28 0.29
N ARG A 81 -0.65 -6.89 1.16
CA ARG A 81 -0.21 -7.97 2.05
C ARG A 81 0.23 -9.22 1.30
N ALA A 82 -0.52 -9.61 0.27
CA ALA A 82 -0.13 -10.72 -0.60
C ALA A 82 1.22 -10.47 -1.27
N ALA A 83 1.45 -9.25 -1.76
CA ALA A 83 2.73 -8.84 -2.35
C ALA A 83 3.86 -8.87 -1.30
N TYR A 84 3.66 -8.30 -0.11
CA TYR A 84 4.63 -8.35 0.98
C TYR A 84 5.02 -9.79 1.33
N ASN A 85 4.02 -10.68 1.48
CA ASN A 85 4.23 -12.07 1.84
C ASN A 85 4.93 -12.88 0.75
N TYR A 86 4.75 -12.54 -0.53
CA TYR A 86 5.49 -13.14 -1.62
C TYR A 86 7.00 -12.92 -1.49
N PHE A 87 7.44 -11.72 -1.09
CA PHE A 87 8.85 -11.43 -0.85
C PHE A 87 9.36 -11.92 0.51
N ASN A 88 8.48 -12.13 1.49
CA ASN A 88 8.82 -12.46 2.88
C ASN A 88 8.24 -13.83 3.31
N PHE A 89 8.45 -14.86 2.51
CA PHE A 89 7.82 -16.18 2.71
C PHE A 89 8.16 -16.85 4.06
N ASP A 90 9.39 -16.67 4.56
CA ASP A 90 9.83 -17.25 5.83
C ASP A 90 9.34 -16.47 7.06
N ALA A 91 8.91 -15.22 6.87
CA ALA A 91 8.43 -14.33 7.93
C ALA A 91 7.24 -13.48 7.42
N PRO A 92 6.09 -14.11 7.09
CA PRO A 92 4.97 -13.41 6.49
C PRO A 92 4.29 -12.50 7.50
N PHE A 93 3.71 -11.40 7.00
CA PHE A 93 2.77 -10.58 7.75
C PHE A 93 1.38 -11.24 7.72
N LEU A 94 1.00 -11.81 8.85
CA LEU A 94 -0.27 -12.52 9.06
C LEU A 94 -1.34 -11.63 9.71
N GLY A 95 -1.33 -10.33 9.43
CA GLY A 95 -2.41 -9.43 9.84
C GLY A 95 -3.78 -9.92 9.33
N GLU A 96 -4.86 -9.50 9.99
CA GLU A 96 -6.21 -9.87 9.55
C GLU A 96 -6.46 -9.38 8.11
N SER A 97 -7.09 -10.23 7.29
CA SER A 97 -7.59 -9.82 5.98
C SER A 97 -8.79 -8.91 6.20
N SER A 98 -8.71 -7.69 5.66
CA SER A 98 -9.70 -6.66 5.94
C SER A 98 -10.88 -6.74 4.97
N ALA A 99 -10.69 -7.28 3.75
CA ALA A 99 -11.74 -7.33 2.72
C ALA A 99 -12.74 -8.48 2.90
N ALA A 100 -12.35 -9.58 3.57
CA ALA A 100 -13.22 -10.73 3.81
C ALA A 100 -14.27 -10.50 4.92
N ASN A 101 -14.16 -9.39 5.65
CA ASN A 101 -14.96 -9.10 6.85
C ASN A 101 -16.07 -8.05 6.62
N ASN A 102 -16.27 -7.60 5.38
CA ASN A 102 -17.25 -6.55 5.00
C ASN A 102 -18.40 -7.10 4.16
#